data_AF-A0AAV5WNA5-F1
#
_entry.id   AF-A0AAV5WNA5-F1
#
_cell.length_a   1.000
_cell.length_b   1.000
_cell.length_c   1.000
_cell.angle_alpha   90.00
_cell.angle_beta   90.00
_cell.angle_gamma   90.00
#
_symmetry.space_group_name_H-M   'P 1'
#
loop_
_entity.id
_entity.type
_entity.pdbx_description
1 polymer ?
#
loop_
_entity_poly.entity_id
_entity_poly.type
_entity_poly.pdbx_seq_one_letter_code
_entity_poly.pdbx_strand_id
1 'polypeptide(L)'
;VSAMEDEPPNLDTEMIKNWKRKAFNYSSEEKIGNLLLRAFDVMETVVTMGESDKLEYAVTSLESEMGHSLRYKDYRDSPLKDFIFGLAECIAVMVKPMINVTQEQLDREEEQLQDLPYDANGPSSVHSNFQYSPSKFEIDDMVLQNMNNRTRSTHSDEPMQQDNGMEATAAANQDLSIPESS
;
A
#
# COMPACT_ATOMS: atom_id res chain seq x y z
N VAL A 1 39.52 -18.52 -3.46
CA VAL A 1 38.31 -18.95 -2.74
C VAL A 1 37.60 -17.67 -2.33
N SER A 2 36.69 -17.20 -3.18
CA SER A 2 35.93 -15.97 -2.93
C SER A 2 34.93 -16.30 -1.83
N ALA A 3 35.03 -15.63 -0.68
CA ALA A 3 33.96 -15.67 0.29
C ALA A 3 32.73 -15.08 -0.40
N MET A 4 31.75 -15.94 -0.70
CA MET A 4 30.37 -15.51 -0.88
C MET A 4 29.98 -14.88 0.44
N GLU A 5 30.03 -13.55 0.49
CA GLU A 5 29.36 -12.80 1.53
C GLU A 5 27.87 -13.08 1.32
N ASP A 6 27.33 -14.01 2.12
CA ASP A 6 25.89 -14.20 2.26
C ASP A 6 25.32 -12.87 2.76
N GLU A 7 24.79 -12.07 1.84
CA GLU A 7 23.99 -10.90 2.18
C GLU A 7 22.86 -11.38 3.12
N PRO A 8 22.67 -10.73 4.29
CA PRO A 8 21.64 -11.16 5.22
C PRO A 8 20.28 -11.14 4.50
N PRO A 9 19.46 -12.19 4.64
CA PRO A 9 18.16 -12.24 3.99
C PRO A 9 17.35 -11.01 4.38
N ASN A 10 16.81 -10.32 3.38
CA ASN A 10 15.95 -9.16 3.57
C ASN A 10 14.67 -9.62 4.32
N LEU A 11 14.71 -9.53 5.65
CA LEU A 11 13.69 -10.03 6.57
C LEU A 11 12.29 -9.46 6.26
N ASP A 12 12.24 -8.24 5.73
CA ASP A 12 10.98 -7.56 5.42
C ASP A 12 10.26 -8.24 4.26
N THR A 13 11.00 -8.68 3.24
CA THR A 13 10.41 -9.40 2.09
C THR A 13 9.90 -10.79 2.46
N GLU A 14 10.59 -11.52 3.35
CA GLU A 14 10.16 -12.86 3.77
C GLU A 14 8.89 -12.80 4.62
N MET A 15 8.75 -11.77 5.46
CA MET A 15 7.50 -11.54 6.20
C MET A 15 6.33 -11.32 5.25
N ILE A 16 6.49 -10.47 4.23
CA ILE A 16 5.46 -10.20 3.22
C ILE A 16 5.09 -11.48 2.47
N LYS A 17 6.07 -12.26 2.01
CA LYS A 17 5.83 -13.54 1.31
C LYS A 17 5.07 -14.54 2.16
N ASN A 18 5.35 -14.61 3.46
CA ASN A 18 4.62 -15.49 4.38
C ASN A 18 3.15 -15.09 4.50
N TRP A 19 2.86 -13.80 4.66
CA TRP A 19 1.48 -13.31 4.72
C TRP A 19 0.75 -13.43 3.38
N LYS A 20 1.44 -13.20 2.27
CA LYS A 20 0.94 -13.42 0.91
C LYS A 20 0.53 -14.88 0.70
N ARG A 21 1.33 -15.84 1.18
CA ARG A 21 0.98 -17.27 1.14
C ARG A 21 -0.27 -17.59 1.95
N LYS A 22 -0.43 -16.97 3.14
CA LYS A 22 -1.66 -17.11 3.93
C LYS A 22 -2.86 -16.52 3.20
N ALA A 23 -2.74 -15.31 2.65
CA ALA A 23 -3.79 -14.67 1.86
C ALA A 23 -4.23 -15.53 0.66
N PHE A 24 -3.28 -16.16 -0.03
CA PHE A 24 -3.55 -17.12 -1.10
C PHE A 24 -4.36 -18.34 -0.61
N ASN A 25 -4.03 -18.88 0.56
CA ASN A 25 -4.82 -19.98 1.13
C ASN A 25 -6.25 -19.54 1.49
N TYR A 26 -6.44 -18.28 1.89
CA TYR A 26 -7.77 -17.73 2.13
C TYR A 26 -8.53 -17.38 0.84
N SER A 27 -7.82 -17.17 -0.28
CA SER A 27 -8.44 -16.70 -1.52
C SER A 27 -9.24 -17.78 -2.25
N SER A 28 -8.98 -19.06 -1.95
CA SER A 28 -9.78 -20.19 -2.42
C SER A 28 -11.14 -20.27 -1.71
N GLU A 29 -11.22 -19.79 -0.47
CA GLU A 29 -12.42 -19.88 0.38
C GLU A 29 -13.26 -18.61 0.31
N GLU A 30 -12.59 -17.44 0.38
CA GLU A 30 -13.25 -16.15 0.40
C GLU A 30 -12.61 -15.16 -0.58
N LYS A 31 -13.45 -14.33 -1.22
CA LYS A 31 -12.99 -13.25 -2.12
C LYS A 31 -12.12 -12.21 -1.42
N ILE A 32 -12.20 -12.09 -0.09
CA ILE A 32 -11.32 -11.24 0.71
C ILE A 32 -9.85 -11.66 0.61
N GLY A 33 -9.59 -12.95 0.40
CA GLY A 33 -8.22 -13.44 0.21
C GLY A 33 -7.58 -12.91 -1.07
N ASN A 34 -8.34 -12.73 -2.15
CA ASN A 34 -7.82 -12.11 -3.37
C ASN A 34 -7.44 -10.64 -3.15
N LEU A 35 -8.28 -9.89 -2.44
CA LEU A 35 -8.00 -8.49 -2.14
C LEU A 35 -6.72 -8.35 -1.31
N LEU A 36 -6.58 -9.19 -0.27
CA LEU A 36 -5.36 -9.26 0.53
C LEU A 36 -4.14 -9.64 -0.32
N LEU A 37 -4.28 -10.60 -1.23
CA LEU A 37 -3.21 -11.02 -2.12
C LEU A 37 -2.69 -9.84 -2.95
N ARG A 38 -3.59 -9.04 -3.53
CA ARG A 38 -3.23 -7.83 -4.29
C ARG A 38 -2.60 -6.75 -3.41
N ALA A 39 -3.06 -6.59 -2.18
CA ALA A 39 -2.44 -5.65 -1.24
C ALA A 39 -0.99 -6.06 -0.89
N PHE A 40 -0.75 -7.37 -0.70
CA PHE A 40 0.61 -7.89 -0.50
C PHE A 40 1.48 -7.81 -1.76
N ASP A 41 0.93 -7.98 -2.96
CA ASP A 41 1.65 -7.74 -4.21
C ASP A 41 2.17 -6.30 -4.31
N VAL A 42 1.33 -5.32 -3.95
CA VAL A 42 1.72 -3.90 -3.91
C VAL A 42 2.84 -3.68 -2.89
N MET A 43 2.66 -4.15 -1.65
CA MET A 43 3.68 -4.00 -0.60
C MET A 43 5.02 -4.66 -0.98
N GLU A 44 5.00 -5.86 -1.56
CA GLU A 44 6.20 -6.54 -2.05
C GLU A 44 6.89 -5.72 -3.15
N THR A 45 6.12 -5.16 -4.08
CA THR A 45 6.65 -4.34 -5.18
C THR A 45 7.31 -3.07 -4.65
N VAL A 46 6.67 -2.36 -3.70
CA VAL A 46 7.24 -1.18 -3.04
C VAL A 46 8.58 -1.52 -2.38
N VAL A 47 8.64 -2.63 -1.62
CA VAL A 47 9.85 -3.01 -0.87
C VAL A 47 10.98 -3.49 -1.78
N THR A 48 10.66 -4.21 -2.86
CA THR A 48 11.68 -4.85 -3.71
C THR A 48 12.17 -3.99 -4.86
N MET A 49 11.29 -3.17 -5.44
CA MET A 49 11.59 -2.43 -6.67
C MET A 49 11.47 -0.92 -6.51
N GLY A 50 10.88 -0.43 -5.41
CA GLY A 50 10.60 0.98 -5.22
C GLY A 50 9.68 1.54 -6.31
N GLU A 51 9.99 2.74 -6.78
CA GLU A 51 9.31 3.42 -7.88
C GLU A 51 9.61 2.71 -9.21
N SER A 52 8.63 1.97 -9.75
CA SER A 52 8.73 1.30 -11.06
C SER A 52 7.36 1.14 -11.70
N ASP A 53 7.31 0.95 -13.03
CA ASP A 53 6.07 0.70 -13.80
C ASP A 53 5.27 -0.50 -13.25
N LYS A 54 5.95 -1.46 -12.61
CA LYS A 54 5.31 -2.61 -11.98
C LYS A 54 4.46 -2.21 -10.77
N LEU A 55 4.81 -1.11 -10.11
CA LEU A 55 4.05 -0.57 -8.99
C LEU A 55 2.71 -0.02 -9.45
N GLU A 56 2.67 0.68 -10.58
CA GLU A 56 1.43 1.15 -11.21
C GLU A 56 0.52 -0.01 -11.58
N TYR A 57 1.09 -1.06 -12.20
CA TYR A 57 0.33 -2.27 -12.51
C TYR A 57 -0.23 -2.95 -11.24
N ALA A 58 0.58 -3.05 -10.18
CA ALA A 58 0.15 -3.65 -8.92
C ALA A 58 -0.98 -2.85 -8.26
N VAL A 59 -0.90 -1.51 -8.23
CA VAL A 59 -1.95 -0.64 -7.70
C VAL A 59 -3.22 -0.74 -8.53
N THR A 60 -3.11 -0.72 -9.87
CA THR A 60 -4.27 -0.88 -10.77
C THR A 60 -4.95 -2.23 -10.54
N SER A 61 -4.17 -3.30 -10.34
CA SER A 61 -4.71 -4.62 -10.02
C SER A 61 -5.42 -4.64 -8.65
N LEU A 62 -4.92 -3.90 -7.67
CA LEU A 62 -5.55 -3.77 -6.35
C LEU A 62 -6.89 -3.03 -6.45
N GLU A 63 -6.92 -1.89 -7.14
CA GLU A 63 -8.14 -1.10 -7.32
C GLU A 63 -9.22 -1.86 -8.11
N SER A 64 -8.83 -2.64 -9.11
CA SER A 64 -9.74 -3.52 -9.84
C SER A 64 -10.37 -4.56 -8.91
N GLU A 65 -9.59 -5.20 -8.05
CA GLU A 65 -10.09 -6.19 -7.09
C GLU A 65 -10.97 -5.53 -6.01
N MET A 66 -10.65 -4.32 -5.56
CA MET A 66 -11.52 -3.52 -4.70
C MET A 66 -12.86 -3.23 -5.37
N GLY A 67 -12.83 -2.82 -6.64
CA GLY A 67 -14.03 -2.57 -7.44
C GLY A 67 -14.89 -3.83 -7.64
N HIS A 68 -14.27 -4.99 -7.85
CA HIS A 68 -14.98 -6.27 -7.89
C HIS A 68 -15.59 -6.62 -6.53
N SER A 69 -14.82 -6.45 -5.46
CA SER A 69 -15.22 -6.75 -4.09
C SER A 69 -16.46 -5.97 -3.65
N LEU A 70 -16.55 -4.68 -4.00
CA LEU A 70 -17.70 -3.83 -3.70
C LEU A 70 -19.00 -4.26 -4.40
N ARG A 71 -18.91 -4.99 -5.51
CA ARG A 71 -20.10 -5.46 -6.24
C ARG A 71 -20.80 -6.62 -5.54
N TYR A 72 -20.14 -7.28 -4.58
CA TYR A 72 -20.73 -8.32 -3.78
C TYR A 72 -21.40 -7.69 -2.56
N LYS A 73 -22.72 -7.87 -2.42
CA LYS A 73 -23.49 -7.31 -1.30
C LYS A 73 -22.91 -7.70 0.07
N ASP A 74 -22.38 -8.91 0.18
CA ASP A 74 -21.94 -9.50 1.45
C ASP A 74 -20.55 -9.02 1.91
N TYR A 75 -19.90 -8.14 1.14
CA TYR A 75 -18.49 -7.79 1.37
C TYR A 75 -18.29 -6.83 2.54
N ARG A 76 -19.28 -5.99 2.86
CA ARG A 76 -19.24 -5.04 3.99
C ARG A 76 -20.11 -5.45 5.18
N ASP A 77 -20.70 -6.65 5.11
CA ASP A 77 -21.60 -7.14 6.16
C ASP A 77 -20.84 -7.63 7.41
N SER A 78 -19.52 -7.82 7.28
CA SER A 78 -18.63 -8.14 8.40
C SER A 78 -17.71 -6.96 8.70
N PRO A 79 -17.65 -6.48 9.96
CA PRO A 79 -16.71 -5.42 10.36
C PRO A 79 -15.25 -5.72 10.02
N LEU A 80 -14.84 -7.00 10.04
CA LEU A 80 -13.49 -7.39 9.65
C LEU A 80 -13.23 -7.22 8.15
N LYS A 81 -14.22 -7.53 7.30
CA LYS A 81 -14.10 -7.38 5.85
C LYS A 81 -14.07 -5.92 5.45
N ASP A 82 -14.88 -5.07 6.10
CA ASP A 82 -14.84 -3.61 5.90
C ASP A 82 -13.50 -3.01 6.35
N PHE A 83 -12.94 -3.46 7.48
CA PHE A 83 -11.60 -3.07 7.92
C PHE A 83 -10.51 -3.45 6.90
N ILE A 84 -10.53 -4.69 6.40
CA ILE A 84 -9.56 -5.15 5.39
C ILE A 84 -9.69 -4.32 4.10
N PHE A 85 -10.92 -4.00 3.70
CA PHE A 85 -11.17 -3.14 2.55
C PHE A 85 -10.58 -1.74 2.76
N GLY A 86 -10.84 -1.12 3.91
CA GLY A 86 -10.26 0.18 4.27
C GLY A 86 -8.72 0.14 4.30
N LEU A 87 -8.13 -0.95 4.79
CA LEU A 87 -6.68 -1.14 4.74
C LEU A 87 -6.13 -1.17 3.31
N ALA A 88 -6.79 -1.92 2.40
CA ALA A 88 -6.42 -1.96 0.99
C ALA A 88 -6.53 -0.57 0.34
N GLU A 89 -7.57 0.20 0.67
CA GLU A 89 -7.74 1.57 0.21
C GLU A 89 -6.61 2.49 0.70
N CYS A 90 -6.24 2.40 1.97
CA CYS A 90 -5.11 3.15 2.53
C CYS A 90 -3.79 2.82 1.82
N ILE A 91 -3.54 1.54 1.50
CA ILE A 91 -2.35 1.12 0.75
C ILE A 91 -2.34 1.76 -0.64
N ALA A 92 -3.45 1.69 -1.38
CA ALA A 92 -3.54 2.29 -2.71
C ALA A 92 -3.29 3.80 -2.66
N VAL A 93 -3.89 4.52 -1.70
CA VAL A 93 -3.69 5.96 -1.52
C VAL A 93 -2.24 6.31 -1.16
N MET A 94 -1.60 5.50 -0.32
CA MET A 94 -0.21 5.73 0.10
C MET A 94 0.79 5.58 -1.05
N VAL A 95 0.51 4.69 -1.99
CA VAL A 95 1.43 4.34 -3.09
C VAL A 95 1.25 5.26 -4.31
N LYS A 96 0.06 5.82 -4.55
CA LYS A 96 -0.21 6.73 -5.68
C LYS A 96 0.80 7.88 -5.85
N PRO A 97 1.24 8.59 -4.79
CA PRO A 97 2.26 9.63 -4.92
C PRO A 97 3.59 9.13 -5.51
N MET A 98 4.01 7.90 -5.17
CA MET A 98 5.25 7.31 -5.68
C MET A 98 5.20 7.11 -7.20
N ILE A 99 4.04 6.67 -7.70
CA ILE A 99 3.79 6.51 -9.14
C ILE A 99 3.81 7.87 -9.86
N ASN A 100 3.13 8.88 -9.30
CA ASN A 100 3.06 10.20 -9.92
C ASN A 100 4.45 10.87 -10.03
N VAL A 101 5.30 10.72 -9.01
CA VAL A 101 6.69 11.21 -9.06
C VAL A 101 7.49 10.53 -10.16
N THR A 102 7.27 9.22 -10.39
CA THR A 102 7.95 8.47 -11.45
C THR A 102 7.58 9.01 -12.84
N GLN A 103 6.28 9.26 -13.07
CA GLN A 103 5.81 9.76 -14.36
C GLN A 103 6.31 11.19 -14.65
N GLU A 104 6.27 12.08 -13.67
CA GLU A 104 6.76 13.46 -13.84
C GLU A 104 8.26 13.56 -14.12
N GLN A 105 9.05 12.56 -13.67
CA GLN A 105 10.48 12.48 -13.99
C GLN A 105 10.69 12.04 -15.44
N LEU A 106 9.96 11.02 -15.90
CA LEU A 106 10.02 10.56 -17.29
C LEU A 106 9.63 11.64 -18.28
N ASP A 107 8.53 12.37 -18.02
CA ASP A 107 8.06 13.45 -18.88
C ASP A 107 9.12 14.58 -18.99
N ARG A 108 9.81 14.89 -17.88
CA ARG A 108 10.90 15.89 -17.85
C ARG A 108 12.16 15.44 -18.58
N GLU A 109 12.48 14.16 -18.58
CA GLU A 109 13.62 13.63 -19.35
C GLU A 109 13.33 13.61 -20.85
N GLU A 110 12.09 13.30 -21.24
CA GLU A 110 11.68 13.32 -22.65
C GLU A 110 11.71 14.73 -23.25
N GLU A 111 11.27 15.75 -22.50
CA GLU A 111 11.38 17.15 -22.92
C GLU A 111 12.83 17.58 -23.14
N GLN A 112 13.76 17.17 -22.26
CA GLN A 112 15.18 17.51 -22.38
C GLN A 112 15.85 16.84 -23.59
N LEU A 113 15.39 15.66 -24.00
CA LEU A 113 15.90 14.97 -25.19
C LEU A 113 15.41 15.61 -26.49
N GLN A 114 14.24 16.27 -26.49
CA GLN A 114 13.71 16.95 -27.68
C GLN A 114 14.43 18.28 -27.98
N ASP A 115 15.03 18.92 -26.98
CA ASP A 115 15.81 20.16 -27.15
C ASP A 115 17.28 19.93 -27.54
N LEU A 116 17.73 18.67 -27.66
CA LEU A 116 19.06 18.39 -28.18
C LEU A 116 19.10 18.71 -29.68
N PRO A 117 20.02 19.59 -30.13
CA PRO A 117 20.17 19.89 -31.54
C PRO A 117 20.49 18.60 -32.28
N TYR A 118 19.59 18.21 -33.19
CA TYR A 118 19.78 17.09 -34.08
C TYR A 118 21.01 17.39 -34.95
N ASP A 119 22.17 16.94 -34.51
CA ASP A 119 23.41 17.13 -35.25
C ASP A 119 23.29 16.32 -36.54
N ALA A 120 23.05 16.99 -37.66
CA ALA A 120 22.76 16.39 -38.96
C ALA A 120 23.96 15.61 -39.55
N ASN A 121 25.04 15.45 -38.78
CA ASN A 121 26.20 14.66 -39.11
C ASN A 121 26.06 13.27 -38.47
N GLY A 122 25.48 12.34 -39.24
CA GLY A 122 25.09 10.99 -38.79
C GLY A 122 26.20 10.13 -38.16
N PRO A 123 25.81 8.97 -37.57
CA PRO A 123 26.71 8.18 -36.74
C PRO A 123 27.79 7.49 -37.56
N SER A 124 29.02 7.98 -37.44
CA SER A 124 30.20 7.12 -37.51
C SER A 124 30.19 6.26 -36.24
N SER A 125 30.24 4.93 -36.41
CA SER A 125 30.10 3.93 -35.36
C SER A 125 30.86 4.27 -34.07
N VAL A 126 30.15 4.60 -33.00
CA VAL A 126 30.73 4.66 -31.66
C VAL A 126 30.22 3.46 -30.88
N HIS A 127 31.16 2.56 -30.59
CA HIS A 127 31.01 1.44 -29.68
C HIS A 127 30.35 1.88 -28.37
N SER A 128 29.14 1.42 -28.11
CA SER A 128 28.44 1.61 -26.84
C SER A 128 29.03 0.69 -25.77
N ASN A 129 30.07 1.15 -25.09
CA ASN A 129 30.41 0.67 -23.76
C ASN A 129 29.50 1.39 -22.75
N PHE A 130 28.27 0.90 -22.60
CA PHE A 130 27.34 1.38 -21.58
C PHE A 130 27.80 0.85 -20.22
N GLN A 131 28.64 1.63 -19.54
CA GLN A 131 28.98 1.41 -18.15
C GLN A 131 27.99 2.23 -17.31
N TYR A 132 26.90 1.59 -16.91
CA TYR A 132 25.95 2.12 -15.91
C TYR A 132 26.74 2.52 -14.66
N SER A 133 26.90 3.81 -14.42
CA SER A 133 27.27 4.33 -13.10
C SER A 133 25.99 4.53 -12.31
N PRO A 134 25.81 3.91 -11.14
CA PRO A 134 24.69 4.20 -10.29
C PRO A 134 24.81 5.64 -9.81
N SER A 135 23.79 6.44 -10.11
CA SER A 135 23.59 7.78 -9.56
C SER A 135 23.72 7.71 -8.03
N LYS A 136 24.70 8.43 -7.49
CA LYS A 136 24.75 8.73 -6.05
C LYS A 136 23.55 9.61 -5.76
N PHE A 137 22.52 9.03 -5.16
CA PHE A 137 21.45 9.76 -4.49
C PHE A 137 22.07 10.62 -3.39
N GLU A 138 22.32 11.90 -3.68
CA GLU A 138 22.29 12.95 -2.67
C GLU A 138 20.81 13.20 -2.37
N ILE A 139 20.31 12.53 -1.32
CA ILE A 139 18.99 12.85 -0.76
C ILE A 139 19.16 14.22 -0.11
N ASP A 140 18.66 15.26 -0.76
CA ASP A 140 18.62 16.61 -0.22
C ASP A 140 17.93 16.61 1.16
N ASP A 141 18.66 17.09 2.18
CA ASP A 141 18.25 17.27 3.58
C ASP A 141 16.95 18.09 3.75
N MET A 142 16.40 18.67 2.68
CA MET A 142 15.16 19.43 2.68
C MET A 142 13.90 18.58 2.87
N VAL A 143 13.90 17.29 2.51
CA VAL A 143 12.68 16.46 2.64
C VAL A 143 12.45 16.01 4.10
N LEU A 144 13.52 15.83 4.88
CA LEU A 144 13.43 15.40 6.28
C LEU A 144 12.88 16.50 7.22
N GLN A 145 13.03 17.78 6.88
CA GLN A 145 12.50 18.87 7.72
C GLN A 145 10.97 19.05 7.61
N ASN A 146 10.37 18.70 6.47
CA ASN A 146 8.94 18.91 6.27
C ASN A 146 8.04 17.84 6.92
N MET A 147 8.57 16.65 7.24
CA MET A 147 7.81 15.62 7.95
C MET A 147 7.75 15.85 9.47
N ASN A 148 8.68 16.62 10.04
CA ASN A 148 8.72 16.84 11.50
C ASN A 148 7.70 17.87 12.02
N ASN A 149 7.09 18.66 11.13
CA ASN A 149 6.13 19.71 11.52
C ASN A 149 4.67 19.25 11.52
N ARG A 150 4.35 18.05 11.01
CA ARG A 150 2.95 17.61 10.82
C ARG A 150 2.35 16.82 11.98
N THR A 151 3.13 16.44 12.99
CA THR A 151 2.67 15.65 14.15
C THR A 151 2.44 16.46 15.42
N ARG A 152 2.52 17.80 15.40
CA ARG A 152 2.47 18.63 16.62
C ARG A 152 1.29 19.62 16.71
N SER A 153 0.10 19.28 16.19
CA SER A 153 -1.06 20.16 16.36
C SER A 153 -2.41 19.44 16.33
N THR A 154 -2.74 18.69 17.37
CA THR A 154 -4.12 18.51 17.88
C THR A 154 -4.07 17.99 19.33
N HIS A 155 -3.61 18.83 20.26
CA HIS A 155 -3.88 18.64 21.68
C HIS A 155 -4.39 19.98 22.23
N SER A 156 -5.71 20.13 22.20
CA SER A 156 -6.42 21.17 22.91
C SER A 156 -7.44 20.47 23.81
N ASP A 157 -7.16 20.60 25.10
CA ASP A 157 -7.92 20.14 26.24
C ASP A 157 -9.40 20.56 26.17
N GLU A 158 -10.31 19.59 26.31
CA GLU A 158 -11.68 19.87 26.75
C GLU A 158 -11.86 19.30 28.18
N PRO A 159 -12.29 20.12 29.15
CA PRO A 159 -12.50 19.67 30.51
C PRO A 159 -13.77 18.84 30.66
N MET A 160 -13.63 17.73 31.38
CA MET A 160 -14.70 16.86 31.87
C MET A 160 -15.82 17.66 32.56
N GLN A 161 -17.03 17.57 32.04
CA GLN A 161 -18.24 17.83 32.82
C GLN A 161 -18.74 16.49 33.39
N GLN A 162 -18.60 16.36 34.71
CA GLN A 162 -19.28 15.36 35.52
C GLN A 162 -20.78 15.67 35.53
N ASP A 163 -21.57 14.83 34.88
CA ASP A 163 -23.02 14.79 35.08
C ASP A 163 -23.36 13.70 36.10
N ASN A 164 -23.80 14.16 37.27
CA ASN A 164 -24.35 13.36 38.36
C ASN A 164 -25.88 13.48 38.30
N GLY A 165 -26.58 12.42 37.92
CA GLY A 165 -28.03 12.30 38.09
C GLY A 165 -28.50 10.88 37.76
N MET A 166 -28.55 9.99 38.75
CA MET A 166 -29.74 9.58 39.51
C MET A 166 -30.77 8.73 38.74
N GLU A 167 -30.95 7.52 39.28
CA GLU A 167 -32.19 6.73 39.39
C GLU A 167 -33.01 6.38 38.13
N ALA A 168 -33.14 5.08 37.85
CA ALA A 168 -34.34 4.35 38.26
C ALA A 168 -34.23 2.84 38.01
N THR A 169 -34.71 2.12 39.01
CA THR A 169 -35.09 0.71 39.12
C THR A 169 -35.96 0.18 37.96
N ALA A 170 -35.83 -1.11 37.62
CA ALA A 170 -36.79 -2.16 37.97
C ALA A 170 -36.66 -3.40 37.07
N ALA A 171 -36.83 -4.56 37.70
CA ALA A 171 -36.81 -5.89 37.11
C ALA A 171 -38.06 -6.21 36.28
N ALA A 172 -37.94 -7.13 35.31
CA ALA A 172 -38.99 -8.09 35.01
C ALA A 172 -38.43 -9.32 34.26
N ASN A 173 -38.53 -10.47 34.92
CA ASN A 173 -38.48 -11.80 34.34
C ASN A 173 -39.59 -12.01 33.29
N GLN A 174 -39.32 -12.83 32.27
CA GLN A 174 -40.22 -13.79 31.59
C GLN A 174 -39.38 -14.47 30.51
N ASP A 175 -38.92 -15.72 30.64
CA ASP A 175 -39.66 -16.99 30.67
C ASP A 175 -40.60 -17.16 29.47
N LEU A 176 -40.23 -18.06 28.52
CA LEU A 176 -41.13 -19.05 27.87
C LEU A 176 -40.46 -19.75 26.66
N SER A 177 -40.09 -21.00 26.91
CA SER A 177 -40.45 -22.23 26.18
C SER A 177 -40.17 -22.41 24.68
N ILE A 178 -39.33 -23.42 24.44
CA ILE A 178 -39.19 -24.24 23.23
C ILE A 178 -40.41 -25.15 23.07
N PRO A 179 -40.90 -25.41 21.83
CA PRO A 179 -41.60 -26.65 21.51
C PRO A 179 -40.73 -27.54 20.59
N GLU A 180 -40.43 -28.74 21.08
CA GLU A 180 -40.13 -29.89 20.23
C GLU A 180 -41.43 -30.36 19.57
N SER A 181 -41.37 -30.72 18.29
CA SER A 181 -42.36 -31.58 17.67
C SER A 181 -41.70 -32.42 16.56
N SER A 182 -41.53 -33.69 16.94
CA SER A 182 -41.74 -34.95 16.19
C SER A 182 -41.42 -35.05 14.70
#